data_AF-A0A1G2H783-F1
#
_entry.id   AF-A0A1G2H783-F1
#
_cell.length_a   1.000
_cell.length_b   1.000
_cell.length_c   1.000
_cell.angle_alpha   90.00
_cell.angle_beta   90.00
_cell.angle_gamma   90.00
#
_symmetry.space_group_name_H-M   'P 1'
#
loop_
_entity.id
_entity.type
_entity.pdbx_description
1 polymer ?
#
loop_
_entity_poly.entity_id
_entity_poly.type
_entity_poly.pdbx_seq_one_letter_code
_entity_poly.pdbx_strand_id
1 'polypeptide(L)'
;MKKSQIFYGSPHREEIEKRLKKFLNEQTDFLSARTINSPRAVGDAIENIITENFKTILGDLVGEYSSSFARRAMADLAFTDNDGFYYVVDVKTHRLDTKFNMPNLTSVERLSRFYEEDVNYFTLLKINYKINGTRAEIAKVTFAPIEFFDWQCLTIGALGWGQIQIANANVVKIVPKNSRKKWMLELCDTMFEFYPKEIGKIGERLDHFKKIRKAWEKRIMHDPLQLDFNRH
;
A
#
# COMPACT_ATOMS: atom_id res chain seq x y z
N MET A 1 6.00 -7.53 27.46
CA MET A 1 5.93 -6.37 26.56
C MET A 1 4.54 -5.76 26.63
N LYS A 2 4.47 -4.44 26.78
CA LYS A 2 3.24 -3.67 26.63
C LYS A 2 2.78 -3.78 25.16
N LYS A 3 1.46 -3.74 24.92
CA LYS A 3 0.88 -3.72 23.56
C LYS A 3 0.08 -2.43 23.38
N SER A 4 0.00 -1.96 22.14
CA SER A 4 -0.83 -0.81 21.76
C SER A 4 -2.26 -0.95 22.30
N GLN A 5 -2.73 0.03 23.08
CA GLN A 5 -4.13 0.08 23.51
C GLN A 5 -5.07 0.35 22.35
N ILE A 6 -4.62 1.05 21.31
CA ILE A 6 -5.42 1.31 20.10
C ILE A 6 -5.86 -0.01 19.44
N PHE A 7 -4.95 -0.99 19.29
CA PHE A 7 -5.24 -2.23 18.56
C PHE A 7 -5.54 -3.46 19.43
N TYR A 8 -5.01 -3.49 20.65
CA TYR A 8 -5.21 -4.63 21.56
C TYR A 8 -6.14 -4.30 22.73
N GLY A 9 -6.34 -3.01 23.04
CA GLY A 9 -7.38 -2.53 23.93
C GLY A 9 -8.75 -2.55 23.24
N SER A 10 -9.80 -2.79 24.01
CA SER A 10 -11.19 -2.73 23.53
C SER A 10 -11.84 -1.48 24.12
N PRO A 11 -12.56 -0.64 23.35
CA PRO A 11 -12.95 -0.77 21.93
C PRO A 11 -12.31 0.31 21.00
N HIS A 12 -11.11 0.81 21.32
CA HIS A 12 -10.52 2.00 20.67
C HIS A 12 -10.47 1.93 19.15
N ARG A 13 -10.06 0.79 18.57
CA ARG A 13 -10.02 0.61 17.12
C ARG A 13 -11.39 0.80 16.48
N GLU A 14 -12.42 0.10 16.96
CA GLU A 14 -13.76 0.18 16.35
C GLU A 14 -14.34 1.59 16.50
N GLU A 15 -14.03 2.29 17.58
CA GLU A 15 -14.42 3.69 17.76
C GLU A 15 -13.75 4.61 16.74
N ILE A 16 -12.44 4.46 16.51
CA ILE A 16 -11.71 5.22 15.48
C ILE A 16 -12.31 4.96 14.09
N GLU A 17 -12.56 3.70 13.73
CA GLU A 17 -13.19 3.34 12.45
C GLU A 17 -14.58 4.00 12.29
N LYS A 18 -15.39 4.02 13.35
CA LYS A 18 -16.71 4.68 13.37
C LYS A 18 -16.60 6.20 13.24
N ARG A 19 -15.70 6.83 13.99
CA ARG A 19 -15.45 8.29 13.92
C ARG A 19 -14.98 8.71 12.54
N LEU A 20 -14.02 7.98 11.95
CA LEU A 20 -13.55 8.20 10.57
C LEU A 20 -14.68 8.07 9.55
N LYS A 21 -15.48 7.00 9.63
CA LYS A 21 -16.60 6.79 8.71
C LYS A 21 -17.63 7.92 8.83
N LYS A 22 -17.96 8.35 10.05
CA LYS A 22 -18.90 9.46 10.28
C LYS A 22 -18.32 10.77 9.71
N PHE A 23 -17.10 11.12 10.12
CA PHE A 23 -16.42 12.35 9.71
C PHE A 23 -16.32 12.48 8.18
N LEU A 24 -15.89 11.42 7.49
CA LEU A 24 -15.74 11.43 6.03
C LEU A 24 -17.08 11.54 5.31
N ASN A 25 -18.14 10.93 5.85
CA ASN A 25 -19.47 11.07 5.27
C ASN A 25 -20.07 12.46 5.57
N GLU A 26 -19.69 13.15 6.64
CA GLU A 26 -20.17 14.51 6.92
C GLU A 26 -19.52 15.58 6.03
N GLN A 27 -18.44 15.26 5.32
CA GLN A 27 -17.82 16.16 4.35
C GLN A 27 -18.74 16.39 3.14
N THR A 28 -19.19 17.63 2.96
CA THR A 28 -19.94 18.06 1.78
C THR A 28 -18.98 18.42 0.63
N ASP A 29 -19.27 17.95 -0.58
CA ASP A 29 -18.77 18.51 -1.85
C ASP A 29 -17.24 18.64 -2.03
N PHE A 30 -16.45 17.66 -1.60
CA PHE A 30 -15.01 17.65 -1.91
C PHE A 30 -14.66 17.06 -3.30
N LEU A 31 -15.66 16.61 -4.09
CA LEU A 31 -15.45 16.05 -5.43
C LEU A 31 -16.18 16.87 -6.49
N SER A 32 -15.46 17.28 -7.53
CA SER A 32 -16.08 17.87 -8.71
C SER A 32 -16.67 16.80 -9.64
N ALA A 33 -17.60 17.19 -10.52
CA ALA A 33 -18.14 16.31 -11.56
C ALA A 33 -17.06 15.69 -12.46
N ARG A 34 -15.88 16.33 -12.60
CA ARG A 34 -14.74 15.80 -13.35
C ARG A 34 -13.90 14.82 -12.53
N THR A 35 -13.80 15.03 -11.22
CA THR A 35 -12.97 14.23 -10.31
C THR A 35 -13.58 12.85 -10.02
N ILE A 36 -14.91 12.74 -10.06
CA ILE A 36 -15.64 11.54 -9.61
C ILE A 36 -15.44 10.31 -10.48
N ASN A 37 -15.08 10.51 -11.74
CA ASN A 37 -14.82 9.42 -12.69
C ASN A 37 -13.40 8.85 -12.56
N SER A 38 -12.53 9.49 -11.77
CA SER A 38 -11.18 9.02 -11.49
C SER A 38 -11.10 8.46 -10.07
N PRO A 39 -11.07 7.11 -9.89
CA PRO A 39 -10.87 6.52 -8.57
C PRO A 39 -9.61 7.03 -7.87
N ARG A 40 -8.55 7.32 -8.65
CA ARG A 40 -7.32 7.91 -8.12
C ARG A 40 -7.55 9.29 -7.53
N ALA A 41 -8.20 10.19 -8.26
CA ALA A 41 -8.40 11.56 -7.79
C ALA A 41 -9.36 11.62 -6.57
N VAL A 42 -10.35 10.72 -6.52
CA VAL A 42 -11.17 10.54 -5.31
C VAL A 42 -10.34 10.01 -4.15
N GLY A 43 -9.44 9.05 -4.43
CA GLY A 43 -8.50 8.51 -3.46
C GLY A 43 -7.62 9.59 -2.82
N ASP A 44 -6.93 10.36 -3.67
CA ASP A 44 -6.05 11.45 -3.27
C ASP A 44 -6.82 12.51 -2.43
N ALA A 45 -8.08 12.81 -2.78
CA ALA A 45 -8.90 13.76 -2.02
C ALA A 45 -9.27 13.22 -0.63
N ILE A 46 -9.67 11.94 -0.52
CA ILE A 46 -9.97 11.31 0.77
C ILE A 46 -8.70 11.25 1.65
N GLU A 47 -7.55 10.90 1.07
CA GLU A 47 -6.26 10.87 1.76
C GLU A 47 -5.90 12.23 2.34
N ASN A 48 -6.00 13.30 1.55
CA ASN A 48 -5.72 14.67 2.01
C ASN A 48 -6.63 15.07 3.19
N ILE A 49 -7.94 14.83 3.06
CA ILE A 49 -8.92 15.11 4.13
C ILE A 49 -8.54 14.36 5.42
N ILE A 50 -8.16 13.09 5.29
CA ILE A 50 -7.73 12.28 6.44
C ILE A 50 -6.47 12.89 7.04
N THR A 51 -5.41 13.10 6.27
CA THR A 51 -4.11 13.57 6.75
C THR A 51 -4.18 14.93 7.45
N GLU A 52 -5.04 15.83 6.97
CA GLU A 52 -5.27 17.15 7.58
C GLU A 52 -6.04 17.08 8.91
N ASN A 53 -6.94 16.09 9.05
CA ASN A 53 -7.88 16.02 10.18
C ASN A 53 -7.60 14.87 11.15
N PHE A 54 -6.62 14.00 10.85
CA PHE A 54 -6.45 12.73 11.58
C PHE A 54 -6.19 12.93 13.07
N LYS A 55 -5.39 13.95 13.43
CA LYS A 55 -5.14 14.32 14.83
C LYS A 55 -6.44 14.59 15.58
N THR A 56 -7.35 15.37 14.99
CA THR A 56 -8.66 15.69 15.57
C THR A 56 -9.54 14.46 15.70
N ILE A 57 -9.46 13.53 14.74
CA ILE A 57 -10.27 12.30 14.73
C ILE A 57 -9.81 11.32 15.81
N LEU A 58 -8.50 11.23 16.05
CA LEU A 58 -7.93 10.40 17.11
C LEU A 58 -8.17 10.99 18.52
N GLY A 59 -8.29 12.31 18.64
CA GLY A 59 -8.58 13.00 19.89
C GLY A 59 -7.48 12.75 20.95
N ASP A 60 -7.90 12.42 22.17
CA ASP A 60 -7.00 12.26 23.33
C ASP A 60 -6.09 11.02 23.26
N LEU A 61 -6.24 10.18 22.24
CA LEU A 61 -5.40 8.99 22.04
C LEU A 61 -4.00 9.32 21.51
N VAL A 62 -3.75 10.55 21.06
CA VAL A 62 -2.48 10.98 20.47
C VAL A 62 -1.65 11.75 21.47
N GLY A 63 -0.39 11.32 21.65
CA GLY A 63 0.61 12.10 22.38
C GLY A 63 1.26 13.13 21.47
N GLU A 64 1.92 12.67 20.40
CA GLU A 64 2.59 13.51 19.42
C GLU A 64 2.11 13.20 17.99
N TYR A 65 1.83 14.25 17.21
CA TYR A 65 1.42 14.12 15.80
C TYR A 65 2.48 14.73 14.90
N SER A 66 2.97 13.98 13.90
CA SER A 66 4.00 14.46 12.98
C SER A 66 3.57 14.30 11.53
N SER A 67 3.16 15.40 10.90
CA SER A 67 2.92 15.47 9.45
C SER A 67 4.19 15.80 8.64
N SER A 68 5.24 16.30 9.29
CA SER A 68 6.47 16.75 8.61
C SER A 68 7.46 15.62 8.30
N PHE A 69 7.41 14.50 9.03
CA PHE A 69 8.26 13.32 8.78
C PHE A 69 7.69 12.36 7.72
N ALA A 70 6.38 12.40 7.43
CA ALA A 70 5.69 11.45 6.56
C ALA A 70 6.28 11.39 5.13
N ARG A 71 6.69 12.53 4.56
CA ARG A 71 7.27 12.60 3.20
C ARG A 71 8.60 11.85 3.01
N ARG A 72 9.30 11.47 4.08
CA ARG A 72 10.49 10.58 4.03
C ARG A 72 10.22 9.15 4.49
N ALA A 73 9.02 8.86 5.00
CA ALA A 73 8.76 7.72 5.88
C ALA A 73 7.53 6.90 5.46
N MET A 74 7.66 6.04 4.43
CA MET A 74 6.85 4.82 4.20
C MET A 74 5.30 4.91 4.14
N ALA A 75 4.68 6.04 4.44
CA ALA A 75 3.26 6.17 4.78
C ALA A 75 2.77 7.62 4.56
N ASP A 76 1.45 7.81 4.57
CA ASP A 76 0.82 9.10 4.29
C ASP A 76 0.80 10.02 5.53
N LEU A 77 0.71 9.42 6.73
CA LEU A 77 0.83 10.13 8.00
C LEU A 77 1.48 9.26 9.09
N ALA A 78 1.94 9.91 10.16
CA ALA A 78 2.51 9.23 11.31
C ALA A 78 2.19 9.94 12.64
N PHE A 79 2.11 9.18 13.73
CA PHE A 79 1.87 9.69 15.07
C PHE A 79 2.43 8.76 16.14
N THR A 80 2.63 9.29 17.34
CA THR A 80 2.97 8.53 18.55
C THR A 80 1.83 8.65 19.55
N ASP A 81 1.38 7.54 20.12
CA ASP A 81 0.35 7.57 21.17
C ASP A 81 0.94 7.96 22.54
N ASN A 82 0.05 8.14 23.54
CA ASN A 82 0.46 8.46 24.92
C ASN A 82 1.26 7.33 25.60
N ASP A 83 1.25 6.13 25.03
CA ASP A 83 1.98 4.98 25.54
C ASP A 83 3.38 4.83 24.91
N GLY A 84 3.75 5.72 23.99
CA GLY A 84 5.04 5.73 23.30
C GLY A 84 5.12 4.81 22.08
N PHE A 85 4.00 4.27 21.59
CA PHE A 85 3.98 3.48 20.36
C PHE A 85 3.95 4.40 19.15
N TYR A 86 4.76 4.08 18.14
CA TYR A 86 4.87 4.85 16.90
C TYR A 86 4.09 4.18 15.78
N TYR A 87 3.20 4.93 15.15
CA TYR A 87 2.31 4.48 14.10
C TYR A 87 2.62 5.22 12.82
N VAL A 88 2.83 4.46 11.76
CA VAL A 88 2.82 4.97 10.39
C VAL A 88 1.57 4.45 9.71
N VAL A 89 0.81 5.32 9.07
CA VAL A 89 -0.51 4.99 8.52
C VAL A 89 -0.50 5.22 7.01
N ASP A 90 -0.73 4.13 6.29
CA ASP A 90 -0.90 4.10 4.84
C ASP A 90 -2.40 4.03 4.51
N VAL A 91 -2.90 5.07 3.86
CA VAL A 91 -4.29 5.24 3.47
C VAL A 91 -4.51 4.54 2.14
N LYS A 92 -5.55 3.71 2.09
CA LYS A 92 -5.90 2.94 0.88
C LYS A 92 -7.37 3.03 0.59
N THR A 93 -7.71 3.72 -0.49
CA THR A 93 -9.10 3.86 -0.92
C THR A 93 -9.47 2.80 -1.94
N HIS A 94 -10.70 2.27 -1.85
CA HIS A 94 -11.22 1.30 -2.79
C HIS A 94 -12.67 1.60 -3.17
N ARG A 95 -12.91 1.72 -4.47
CA ARG A 95 -14.25 1.96 -5.03
C ARG A 95 -14.94 0.61 -5.25
N LEU A 96 -16.05 0.37 -4.56
CA LEU A 96 -16.70 -0.95 -4.48
C LEU A 96 -17.30 -1.48 -5.79
N ASP A 97 -17.53 -0.62 -6.78
CA ASP A 97 -18.03 -1.01 -8.11
C ASP A 97 -16.91 -1.41 -9.09
N THR A 98 -15.64 -1.28 -8.68
CA THR A 98 -14.49 -1.71 -9.48
C THR A 98 -14.23 -3.20 -9.27
N LYS A 99 -14.07 -3.94 -10.37
CA LYS A 99 -14.00 -5.42 -10.35
C LYS A 99 -12.70 -5.96 -9.75
N PHE A 100 -11.59 -5.23 -9.87
CA PHE A 100 -10.29 -5.71 -9.41
C PHE A 100 -9.31 -4.56 -9.15
N ASN A 101 -8.64 -4.59 -7.99
CA ASN A 101 -7.56 -3.67 -7.63
C ASN A 101 -6.58 -4.38 -6.69
N MET A 102 -5.29 -4.33 -7.01
CA MET A 102 -4.17 -4.86 -6.22
C MET A 102 -3.29 -3.71 -5.73
N PRO A 103 -3.73 -2.93 -4.73
CA PRO A 103 -2.94 -1.81 -4.26
C PRO A 103 -1.64 -2.31 -3.60
N ASN A 104 -0.55 -1.64 -3.97
CA ASN A 104 0.74 -1.72 -3.30
C ASN A 104 0.66 -1.15 -1.89
N LEU A 105 1.20 -1.86 -0.90
CA LEU A 105 1.25 -1.42 0.50
C LEU A 105 2.65 -0.90 0.84
N THR A 106 3.64 -1.79 0.90
CA THR A 106 5.02 -1.42 1.28
C THR A 106 6.02 -2.43 0.74
N SER A 107 7.30 -2.05 0.68
CA SER A 107 8.41 -2.96 0.37
C SER A 107 8.64 -3.92 1.52
N VAL A 108 8.94 -5.18 1.22
CA VAL A 108 9.26 -6.20 2.24
C VAL A 108 10.49 -5.79 3.06
N GLU A 109 11.50 -5.21 2.42
CA GLU A 109 12.73 -4.74 3.10
C GLU A 109 12.44 -3.56 4.02
N ARG A 110 11.55 -2.66 3.59
CA ARG A 110 11.24 -1.47 4.38
C ARG A 110 10.45 -1.83 5.63
N LEU A 111 9.48 -2.74 5.48
CA LEU A 111 8.70 -3.25 6.60
C LEU A 111 9.58 -4.03 7.58
N SER A 112 10.47 -4.91 7.08
CA SER A 112 11.32 -5.72 7.96
C SER A 112 12.22 -4.85 8.83
N ARG A 113 12.87 -3.82 8.26
CA ARG A 113 13.66 -2.84 9.01
C ARG A 113 12.80 -2.03 9.99
N PHE A 114 11.62 -1.60 9.56
CA PHE A 114 10.71 -0.84 10.43
C PHE A 114 10.27 -1.63 11.67
N TYR A 115 10.17 -2.95 11.55
CA TYR A 115 9.78 -3.86 12.62
C TYR A 115 10.94 -4.36 13.49
N GLU A 116 12.17 -3.86 13.27
CA GLU A 116 13.27 -4.06 14.21
C GLU A 116 12.98 -3.40 15.57
N GLU A 117 12.15 -2.35 15.58
CA GLU A 117 11.65 -1.70 16.80
C GLU A 117 10.24 -2.21 17.15
N ASP A 118 10.09 -2.85 18.32
CA ASP A 118 8.81 -3.44 18.75
C ASP A 118 7.70 -2.41 18.96
N VAL A 119 8.06 -1.14 19.18
CA VAL A 119 7.11 -0.04 19.40
C VAL A 119 6.46 0.48 18.12
N ASN A 120 6.97 0.08 16.96
CA ASN A 120 6.51 0.54 15.66
C ASN A 120 5.29 -0.24 15.16
N TYR A 121 4.34 0.41 14.50
CA TYR A 121 3.16 -0.21 13.89
C TYR A 121 2.94 0.31 12.47
N PHE A 122 3.08 -0.56 11.47
CA PHE A 122 2.73 -0.24 10.09
C PHE A 122 1.25 -0.51 9.91
N THR A 123 0.48 0.57 9.78
CA THR A 123 -0.97 0.57 9.89
C THR A 123 -1.60 0.89 8.55
N LEU A 124 -2.63 0.13 8.19
CA LEU A 124 -3.44 0.38 7.02
C LEU A 124 -4.75 1.04 7.43
N LEU A 125 -5.04 2.17 6.79
CA LEU A 125 -6.35 2.82 6.84
C LEU A 125 -7.07 2.62 5.50
N LYS A 126 -7.84 1.54 5.41
CA LYS A 126 -8.57 1.20 4.20
C LYS A 126 -9.98 1.80 4.20
N ILE A 127 -10.31 2.56 3.16
CA ILE A 127 -11.59 3.23 2.97
C ILE A 127 -12.31 2.62 1.77
N ASN A 128 -13.42 1.93 2.01
CA ASN A 128 -14.30 1.45 0.95
C ASN A 128 -15.41 2.46 0.72
N TYR A 129 -15.59 2.87 -0.53
CA TYR A 129 -16.59 3.86 -0.90
C TYR A 129 -17.38 3.47 -2.15
N LYS A 130 -18.53 4.11 -2.33
CA LYS A 130 -19.33 4.09 -3.55
C LYS A 130 -19.50 5.52 -4.05
N ILE A 131 -19.77 5.65 -5.33
CA ILE A 131 -20.17 6.93 -5.92
C ILE A 131 -21.70 6.98 -5.98
N ASN A 132 -22.28 8.04 -5.43
CA ASN A 132 -23.70 8.35 -5.51
C ASN A 132 -23.89 9.82 -5.92
N GLY A 133 -24.32 10.05 -7.16
CA GLY A 133 -24.36 11.39 -7.74
C GLY A 133 -22.96 11.99 -7.81
N THR A 134 -22.74 13.16 -7.18
CA THR A 134 -21.45 13.85 -7.05
C THR A 134 -20.69 13.52 -5.76
N ARG A 135 -21.20 12.59 -4.94
CA ARG A 135 -20.65 12.28 -3.61
C ARG A 135 -19.98 10.91 -3.56
N ALA A 136 -18.86 10.83 -2.83
CA ALA A 136 -18.31 9.57 -2.36
C ALA A 136 -18.96 9.19 -1.02
N GLU A 137 -19.72 8.11 -1.01
CA GLU A 137 -20.34 7.55 0.19
C GLU A 137 -19.41 6.49 0.78
N ILE A 138 -18.95 6.71 2.03
CA ILE A 138 -18.03 5.79 2.70
C ILE A 138 -18.82 4.63 3.30
N ALA A 139 -18.68 3.46 2.70
CA ALA A 139 -19.37 2.24 3.09
C ALA A 139 -18.70 1.54 4.29
N LYS A 140 -17.36 1.45 4.29
CA LYS A 140 -16.59 0.77 5.35
C LYS A 140 -15.23 1.42 5.53
N VAL A 141 -14.82 1.57 6.78
CA VAL A 141 -13.46 1.93 7.18
C VAL A 141 -12.83 0.71 7.84
N THR A 142 -11.56 0.47 7.61
CA THR A 142 -10.78 -0.57 8.29
C THR A 142 -9.46 0.04 8.70
N PHE A 143 -9.19 0.05 10.00
CA PHE A 143 -7.99 0.63 10.58
C PHE A 143 -7.27 -0.44 11.39
N ALA A 144 -6.18 -0.97 10.85
CA ALA A 144 -5.50 -2.11 11.46
C ALA A 144 -4.02 -2.16 11.09
N PRO A 145 -3.15 -2.66 11.98
CA PRO A 145 -1.77 -2.94 11.63
C PRO A 145 -1.71 -4.08 10.60
N ILE A 146 -0.69 -4.09 9.74
CA ILE A 146 -0.57 -5.07 8.65
C ILE A 146 -0.55 -6.51 9.15
N GLU A 147 -0.03 -6.76 10.35
CA GLU A 147 -0.05 -8.10 10.95
C GLU A 147 -1.47 -8.63 11.23
N PHE A 148 -2.50 -7.78 11.21
CA PHE A 148 -3.90 -8.22 11.31
C PHE A 148 -4.50 -8.57 9.95
N PHE A 149 -3.82 -8.29 8.84
CA PHE A 149 -4.24 -8.72 7.51
C PHE A 149 -3.75 -10.14 7.28
N ASP A 150 -4.69 -11.06 7.12
CA ASP A 150 -4.39 -12.48 6.88
C ASP A 150 -3.64 -12.63 5.55
N TRP A 151 -2.61 -13.47 5.50
CA TRP A 151 -1.84 -13.73 4.27
C TRP A 151 -2.72 -14.21 3.10
N GLN A 152 -3.89 -14.79 3.36
CA GLN A 152 -4.87 -15.14 2.31
C GLN A 152 -5.38 -13.93 1.49
N CYS A 153 -5.27 -12.71 2.02
CA CYS A 153 -5.64 -11.48 1.31
C CYS A 153 -4.44 -10.66 0.85
N LEU A 154 -3.20 -11.15 1.05
CA LEU A 154 -1.97 -10.50 0.67
C LEU A 154 -1.25 -11.26 -0.45
N THR A 155 -0.39 -10.57 -1.18
CA THR A 155 0.49 -11.16 -2.18
C THR A 155 1.77 -10.35 -2.30
N ILE A 156 2.78 -10.89 -3.00
CA ILE A 156 4.06 -10.22 -3.26
C ILE A 156 4.16 -9.87 -4.74
N GLY A 157 4.31 -8.57 -5.01
CA GLY A 157 4.62 -8.02 -6.33
C GLY A 157 6.13 -8.03 -6.61
N ALA A 158 6.48 -8.25 -7.88
CA ALA A 158 7.86 -8.29 -8.37
C ALA A 158 8.45 -6.89 -8.62
N LEU A 159 8.64 -6.13 -7.54
CA LEU A 159 9.33 -4.84 -7.57
C LEU A 159 10.38 -4.76 -6.45
N GLY A 160 11.63 -4.41 -6.80
CA GLY A 160 12.73 -4.32 -5.85
C GLY A 160 12.95 -5.66 -5.12
N TRP A 161 13.01 -5.62 -3.79
CA TRP A 161 13.09 -6.81 -2.93
C TRP A 161 11.78 -7.61 -2.85
N GLY A 162 10.70 -7.13 -3.45
CA GLY A 162 9.35 -7.61 -3.25
C GLY A 162 8.48 -6.51 -2.62
N GLN A 163 7.24 -6.43 -3.07
CA GLN A 163 6.27 -5.45 -2.58
C GLN A 163 5.02 -6.15 -2.07
N ILE A 164 4.69 -5.92 -0.80
CA ILE A 164 3.46 -6.46 -0.22
C ILE A 164 2.28 -5.71 -0.84
N GLN A 165 1.30 -6.47 -1.32
CA GLN A 165 0.09 -5.98 -1.98
C GLN A 165 -1.14 -6.61 -1.34
N ILE A 166 -2.28 -5.94 -1.44
CA ILE A 166 -3.57 -6.61 -1.24
C ILE A 166 -3.89 -7.39 -2.51
N ALA A 167 -4.10 -8.71 -2.39
CA ALA A 167 -4.38 -9.59 -3.54
C ALA A 167 -5.72 -9.24 -4.23
N ASN A 168 -6.71 -8.80 -3.44
CA ASN A 168 -7.97 -8.28 -3.97
C ASN A 168 -8.61 -7.31 -2.96
N ALA A 169 -8.69 -6.02 -3.29
CA ALA A 169 -9.25 -5.01 -2.39
C ALA A 169 -10.74 -5.23 -2.02
N ASN A 170 -11.48 -6.05 -2.76
CA ASN A 170 -12.85 -6.45 -2.40
C ASN A 170 -12.90 -7.49 -1.28
N VAL A 171 -11.86 -8.28 -1.09
CA VAL A 171 -11.81 -9.41 -0.15
C VAL A 171 -10.64 -9.22 0.80
N VAL A 172 -10.90 -8.54 1.92
CA VAL A 172 -9.91 -8.31 2.98
C VAL A 172 -10.36 -9.03 4.24
N LYS A 173 -9.51 -9.94 4.73
CA LYS A 173 -9.73 -10.69 5.95
C LYS A 173 -8.86 -10.13 7.06
N ILE A 174 -9.51 -9.62 8.11
CA ILE A 174 -8.85 -9.12 9.31
C ILE A 174 -8.91 -10.21 10.38
N VAL A 175 -7.76 -10.50 10.96
CA VAL A 175 -7.59 -11.36 12.14
C VAL A 175 -7.11 -10.46 13.29
N PRO A 176 -8.02 -9.87 14.08
CA PRO A 176 -7.65 -8.98 15.17
C PRO A 176 -6.74 -9.69 16.16
N LYS A 177 -5.79 -8.92 16.72
CA LYS A 177 -4.84 -9.39 17.74
C LYS A 177 -3.91 -10.51 17.26
N ASN A 178 -3.79 -10.71 15.95
CA ASN A 178 -2.78 -11.62 15.39
C ASN A 178 -1.37 -11.22 15.87
N SER A 179 -0.50 -12.22 15.97
CA SER A 179 0.86 -12.04 16.46
C SER A 179 1.78 -11.54 15.36
N ARG A 180 2.45 -10.40 15.57
CA ARG A 180 3.48 -9.89 14.65
C ARG A 180 4.57 -10.91 14.38
N LYS A 181 5.08 -11.59 15.43
CA LYS A 181 6.09 -12.63 15.27
C LYS A 181 5.63 -13.72 14.31
N LYS A 182 4.40 -14.22 14.51
CA LYS A 182 3.83 -15.27 13.65
C LYS A 182 3.73 -14.75 12.20
N TRP A 183 3.16 -13.56 12.04
CA TRP A 183 2.97 -12.94 10.73
C TRP A 183 4.28 -12.70 9.98
N MET A 184 5.35 -12.30 10.68
CA MET A 184 6.69 -12.10 10.11
C MET A 184 7.38 -13.42 9.73
N LEU A 185 7.12 -14.52 10.45
CA LEU A 185 7.60 -15.84 10.03
C LEU A 185 6.87 -16.31 8.76
N GLU A 186 5.56 -16.08 8.68
CA GLU A 186 4.78 -16.35 7.46
C GLU A 186 5.24 -15.48 6.27
N LEU A 187 5.68 -14.22 6.52
CA LEU A 187 6.34 -13.39 5.51
C LEU A 187 7.60 -14.07 4.98
N CYS A 188 8.48 -14.55 5.87
CA CYS A 188 9.72 -15.22 5.47
C CYS A 188 9.44 -16.45 4.61
N ASP A 189 8.50 -17.32 5.03
CA ASP A 189 8.10 -18.49 4.27
C ASP A 189 7.57 -18.11 2.88
N THR A 190 6.72 -17.08 2.81
CA THR A 190 6.20 -16.52 1.55
C THR A 190 7.33 -16.04 0.64
N MET A 191 8.35 -15.37 1.19
CA MET A 191 9.49 -14.89 0.41
C MET A 191 10.40 -16.02 -0.08
N PHE A 192 10.58 -17.08 0.72
CA PHE A 192 11.32 -18.28 0.31
C PHE A 192 10.65 -19.01 -0.85
N GLU A 193 9.32 -18.95 -0.98
CA GLU A 193 8.62 -19.46 -2.15
C GLU A 193 8.66 -18.49 -3.36
N PHE A 194 8.67 -17.18 -3.09
CA PHE A 194 8.60 -16.14 -4.11
C PHE A 194 9.91 -16.00 -4.89
N TYR A 195 11.05 -15.89 -4.20
CA TYR A 195 12.34 -15.60 -4.86
C TYR A 195 12.80 -16.65 -5.88
N PRO A 196 12.68 -17.97 -5.64
CA PRO A 196 13.03 -18.96 -6.64
C PRO A 196 12.25 -18.81 -7.94
N LYS A 197 10.96 -18.44 -7.86
CA LYS A 197 10.10 -18.19 -9.03
C LYS A 197 10.60 -16.97 -9.82
N GLU A 198 11.00 -15.91 -9.14
CA GLU A 198 11.55 -14.71 -9.79
C GLU A 198 12.91 -14.99 -10.44
N ILE A 199 13.78 -15.77 -9.80
CA ILE A 199 15.05 -16.21 -10.40
C ILE A 199 14.80 -16.99 -11.70
N GLY A 200 13.82 -17.90 -11.70
CA GLY A 200 13.41 -18.63 -12.90
C GLY A 200 12.96 -17.70 -14.04
N LYS A 201 12.09 -16.74 -13.74
CA LYS A 201 11.63 -15.73 -14.71
C LYS A 201 12.78 -14.89 -15.27
N ILE A 202 13.77 -14.53 -14.44
CA ILE A 202 14.95 -13.80 -14.88
C ILE A 202 15.77 -14.66 -15.86
N GLY A 203 15.93 -15.95 -15.58
CA GLY A 203 16.57 -16.91 -16.49
C GLY A 203 15.89 -16.95 -17.86
N GLU A 204 14.57 -17.08 -17.90
CA GLU A 204 13.79 -17.09 -19.15
C GLU A 204 13.95 -15.79 -19.94
N ARG A 205 13.92 -14.63 -19.26
CA ARG A 205 14.14 -13.31 -19.88
C ARG A 205 15.54 -13.21 -20.48
N LEU A 206 16.57 -13.68 -19.76
CA LEU A 206 17.95 -13.71 -20.27
C LEU A 206 18.05 -14.55 -21.54
N ASP A 207 17.45 -15.74 -21.55
CA ASP A 207 17.50 -16.63 -22.72
C ASP A 207 16.74 -16.06 -23.92
N HIS A 208 15.61 -15.38 -23.69
CA HIS A 208 14.91 -14.65 -24.73
C HIS A 208 15.79 -13.58 -25.38
N PHE A 209 16.47 -12.75 -24.58
CA PHE A 209 17.33 -11.69 -25.12
C PHE A 209 18.63 -12.20 -25.74
N LYS A 210 19.17 -13.34 -25.29
CA LYS A 210 20.25 -14.05 -26.01
C LYS A 210 19.82 -14.44 -27.43
N LYS A 211 18.58 -14.93 -27.61
CA LYS A 211 18.04 -15.29 -28.93
C LYS A 211 17.84 -14.05 -29.80
N ILE A 212 17.29 -12.97 -29.25
CA ILE A 212 17.15 -11.68 -29.96
C ILE A 212 18.52 -11.19 -30.43
N ARG A 213 19.52 -11.16 -29.55
CA ARG A 213 20.88 -10.73 -29.89
C ARG A 213 21.46 -11.54 -31.07
N LYS A 214 21.38 -12.87 -30.99
CA LYS A 214 21.83 -13.77 -32.09
C LYS A 214 21.12 -13.49 -33.41
N ALA A 215 19.83 -13.13 -33.38
CA ALA A 215 19.07 -12.80 -34.57
C ALA A 215 19.55 -11.47 -35.20
N TRP A 216 19.88 -10.48 -34.38
CA TRP A 216 20.40 -9.18 -34.85
C TRP A 216 21.84 -9.26 -35.35
N GLU A 217 22.72 -10.01 -34.68
CA GLU A 217 24.11 -10.22 -35.13
C GLU A 217 24.19 -10.88 -36.51
N LYS A 218 23.17 -11.64 -36.91
CA LYS A 218 23.07 -12.26 -38.23
C LYS A 218 22.51 -11.34 -39.32
N ARG A 219 21.98 -10.17 -38.98
CA ARG A 219 21.51 -9.22 -39.97
C ARG A 219 22.71 -8.49 -40.56
N ILE A 220 22.94 -8.68 -41.85
CA ILE A 220 23.91 -7.86 -42.60
C ILE A 220 23.37 -6.43 -42.58
N MET A 221 24.15 -5.48 -42.05
CA MET A 221 23.85 -4.06 -42.23
C MET A 221 23.96 -3.74 -43.72
N HIS A 222 22.84 -3.48 -44.39
CA HIS A 222 22.86 -2.60 -45.55
C HIS A 222 22.94 -1.18 -45.00
N ASP A 223 24.16 -0.71 -44.78
CA ASP A 223 24.43 0.71 -44.57
C ASP A 223 24.38 1.40 -45.95
N PRO A 224 23.40 2.26 -46.24
CA PRO A 224 23.32 2.95 -47.53
C PRO A 224 24.41 4.02 -47.69
N LEU A 225 25.21 4.33 -46.66
CA LEU A 225 26.14 5.46 -46.65
C LEU A 225 27.61 5.13 -46.97
N GLN A 226 27.92 3.92 -47.46
CA GLN A 226 29.29 3.58 -47.91
C GLN A 226 29.47 3.46 -49.44
N LEU A 227 28.52 3.92 -50.24
CA LEU A 227 28.63 3.95 -51.71
C LEU A 227 28.64 5.40 -52.22
N ASP A 228 29.70 6.19 -51.97
CA ASP A 228 30.06 7.35 -52.81
C ASP A 228 31.39 8.03 -52.37
N PHE A 229 32.50 7.27 -52.30
CA PHE A 229 33.84 7.89 -52.20
C PHE A 229 34.83 7.47 -53.28
N ASN A 230 34.39 6.70 -54.29
CA ASN A 230 35.23 6.38 -55.46
C ASN A 230 34.47 6.70 -56.76
N ARG A 231 34.29 8.01 -57.04
CA ARG A 231 34.17 8.52 -58.41
C ARG A 231 35.21 9.62 -58.58
N HIS A 232 36.33 9.25 -59.18
CA HIS A 232 37.25 10.15 -59.88
C HIS A 232 37.22 9.76 -61.36
#